data_AF-G2P4R0-F1
#
_entry.id   AF-G2P4R0-F1
#
_cell.length_a   1.000
_cell.length_b   1.000
_cell.length_c   1.000
_cell.angle_alpha   90.00
_cell.angle_beta   90.00
_cell.angle_gamma   90.00
#
_symmetry.space_group_name_H-M   'P 1'
#
loop_
_entity.id
_entity.type
_entity.pdbx_description
1 polymer ?
#
loop_
_entity_poly.entity_id
_entity_poly.type
_entity_poly.pdbx_seq_one_letter_code
_entity_poly.pdbx_strand_id
1 'polypeptide(L)' 'MSGTARPGDPDRETAHRETADREMADPDPDPAPAPAEPEGGESACWLDRVCADCGAIQDTAPFARCARCGVPGE' A
#
# COMPACT_ATOMS: atom_id res chain seq x y z
N MET A 1 -3.18 1.77 56.87
CA MET A 1 -1.77 1.59 56.52
C MET A 1 -1.39 0.19 56.99
N SER A 2 -0.97 -0.78 56.18
CA SER A 2 -0.27 -0.71 54.91
C SER A 2 -0.38 -2.07 54.22
N GLY A 3 -0.54 -2.08 52.89
CA GLY A 3 -0.39 -3.30 52.10
C GLY A 3 1.03 -3.83 52.24
N THR A 4 1.18 -5.11 52.56
CA THR A 4 2.50 -5.75 52.67
C THR A 4 3.02 -6.04 51.27
N ALA A 5 3.82 -5.13 50.71
CA ALA A 5 4.58 -5.39 49.49
C ALA A 5 5.52 -6.59 49.72
N ARG A 6 5.53 -7.56 48.81
CA ARG A 6 6.47 -8.68 48.84
C ARG A 6 7.86 -8.17 48.42
N PRO A 7 8.95 -8.60 49.09
CA PRO A 7 10.30 -8.22 48.67
C PRO A 7 10.57 -8.70 47.24
N GLY A 8 10.82 -7.75 46.32
CA GLY A 8 11.14 -8.03 44.91
C GLY A 8 10.13 -7.50 43.90
N ASP A 9 8.98 -6.95 44.32
CA ASP A 9 8.06 -6.24 43.43
C ASP A 9 8.44 -4.76 43.37
N PRO A 10 8.72 -4.18 42.18
CA PRO A 10 9.07 -2.77 42.08
C PRO A 10 7.88 -1.92 42.54
N ASP A 11 8.15 -0.87 43.34
CA ASP A 11 7.09 0.04 43.77
C ASP A 11 6.39 0.65 42.53
N ARG A 12 5.07 0.76 42.59
CA ARG A 12 4.22 1.22 41.48
C ARG A 12 4.68 2.56 40.91
N GLU A 13 5.24 3.43 41.75
CA GLU A 13 5.81 4.71 41.35
C GLU A 13 7.09 4.55 40.52
N THR A 14 7.93 3.56 40.85
CA THR A 14 9.15 3.23 40.11
C THR A 14 8.81 2.68 38.73
N ALA A 15 7.84 1.77 38.67
CA ALA A 15 7.35 1.21 37.40
C ALA A 15 6.79 2.30 36.48
N HIS A 16 6.03 3.26 37.03
CA HIS A 16 5.46 4.36 36.26
C HIS A 16 6.53 5.35 35.75
N ARG A 17 7.61 5.54 36.50
CA ARG A 17 8.72 6.41 36.10
C ARG A 17 9.55 5.80 34.98
N GLU A 18 9.75 4.48 35.01
CA GLU A 18 10.52 3.74 33.99
C GLU A 18 9.79 3.67 32.63
N THR A 19 8.45 3.61 32.62
CA THR A 19 7.68 3.68 31.37
C THR A 19 7.68 5.07 30.75
N ALA A 20 7.66 6.13 31.58
CA ALA A 20 7.67 7.51 31.11
C ALA A 20 9.00 7.89 30.44
N ASP A 21 10.13 7.39 30.95
CA ASP A 21 11.46 7.67 30.39
C ASP A 21 11.65 7.02 29.00
N ARG A 22 11.07 5.84 28.78
CA ARG A 22 11.10 5.14 27.48
C ARG A 22 10.18 5.78 26.43
N GLU A 23 9.14 6.48 26.88
CA GLU A 23 8.16 7.13 25.99
C GLU A 23 8.64 8.49 25.45
N MET A 24 9.65 9.11 26.09
CA MET A 24 10.27 10.37 25.63
C MET A 24 11.51 10.17 24.74
N ALA A 25 11.82 8.94 24.33
CA ALA A 25 12.79 8.69 23.28
C ALA A 25 12.17 9.09 21.94
N ASP A 26 12.55 10.27 21.46
CA ASP A 26 12.12 10.84 20.17
C ASP A 26 12.37 9.80 19.05
N PRO A 27 11.32 9.29 18.36
CA PRO A 27 11.54 8.40 17.24
C PRO A 27 12.21 9.21 16.13
N ASP A 28 13.40 8.76 15.71
CA ASP A 28 14.17 9.32 14.60
C ASP A 28 13.23 9.69 13.43
N PRO A 29 13.27 10.93 12.90
CA PRO A 29 12.37 11.32 11.83
C PRO A 29 12.72 10.50 10.59
N ASP A 30 11.82 9.58 10.26
CA ASP A 30 11.92 8.69 9.10
C ASP A 30 12.34 9.48 7.85
N PRO A 31 13.41 9.07 7.14
CA PRO A 31 13.91 9.82 6.00
C PRO A 31 12.81 9.89 4.95
N ALA A 32 12.46 11.12 4.56
CA ALA A 32 11.37 11.39 3.62
C ALA A 32 11.41 10.44 2.41
N PRO A 33 10.27 9.83 2.02
CA PRO A 33 10.26 8.84 0.94
C PRO A 33 10.77 9.48 -0.35
N ALA A 34 11.70 8.78 -1.01
CA ALA A 34 12.17 9.16 -2.33
C ALA A 34 10.97 9.31 -3.31
N PRO A 35 11.05 10.21 -4.31
CA PRO A 35 10.00 10.34 -5.30
C PRO A 35 9.76 8.97 -5.95
N ALA A 36 8.51 8.51 -5.89
CA ALA A 36 8.11 7.26 -6.51
C ALA A 36 8.43 7.32 -8.00
N GLU A 37 9.23 6.36 -8.48
CA GLU A 37 9.33 6.06 -9.90
C GLU A 37 7.90 5.89 -10.45
N PRO A 38 7.58 6.31 -11.68
CA PRO A 38 6.25 6.13 -12.21
C PRO A 38 5.87 4.65 -12.13
N GLU A 39 4.85 4.34 -11.33
CA GLU A 39 4.27 3.01 -11.18
C GLU A 39 3.49 2.65 -12.46
N GLY A 40 4.22 2.51 -13.57
CA GLY A 40 3.73 2.06 -14.86
C GLY A 40 3.98 0.57 -14.99
N GLY A 41 3.02 -0.25 -14.54
CA GLY A 41 3.00 -1.67 -14.88
C GLY A 41 2.86 -1.86 -16.39
N GLU A 42 3.40 -2.97 -16.91
CA GLU A 42 3.29 -3.35 -18.32
C GLU A 42 1.87 -3.11 -18.85
N SER A 43 1.74 -2.35 -19.94
CA SER A 43 0.46 -2.17 -20.63
C SER A 43 -0.15 -3.54 -20.83
N ALA A 44 -1.36 -3.75 -20.32
CA ALA A 44 -1.94 -5.08 -20.29
C ALA A 44 -1.91 -5.66 -21.71
N CYS A 45 -1.19 -6.77 -21.95
CA CYS A 45 -0.88 -7.29 -23.28
C CYS A 45 -2.11 -7.59 -24.16
N TRP A 46 -3.32 -7.49 -23.60
CA TRP A 46 -4.62 -7.66 -24.24
C TRP A 46 -5.29 -6.36 -24.68
N LEU A 47 -4.77 -5.17 -24.32
CA LEU A 47 -5.34 -3.87 -24.72
C LEU A 47 -5.41 -3.70 -26.23
N ASP A 48 -4.42 -4.19 -26.97
CA ASP A 48 -4.38 -4.16 -28.44
C ASP A 48 -5.52 -4.97 -29.09
N ARG A 49 -6.19 -5.84 -28.32
CA ARG A 49 -7.35 -6.61 -28.77
C ARG A 49 -8.67 -5.94 -28.44
N VAL A 50 -8.67 -4.82 -27.71
CA VAL A 50 -9.91 -4.16 -27.27
C VAL A 50 -10.33 -3.11 -28.29
N CYS A 51 -11.57 -3.18 -28.76
CA CYS A 51 -12.16 -2.12 -29.57
C CYS A 51 -12.35 -0.84 -28.74
N ALA A 52 -11.73 0.28 -29.15
CA ALA A 52 -11.82 1.57 -28.46
C ALA A 52 -13.25 2.13 -28.40
N ASP A 53 -14.12 1.74 -29.35
CA ASP A 53 -15.47 2.28 -29.47
C ASP A 53 -16.49 1.55 -28.58
N CYS A 54 -16.44 0.21 -28.52
CA CYS A 54 -17.42 -0.59 -27.78
C CYS A 54 -16.85 -1.49 -26.68
N GLY A 55 -15.53 -1.50 -26.48
CA GLY A 55 -14.85 -2.30 -25.45
C GLY A 55 -14.85 -3.82 -25.70
N ALA A 56 -15.24 -4.28 -26.89
CA ALA A 56 -15.22 -5.71 -27.21
C ALA A 56 -13.79 -6.23 -27.36
N ILE A 57 -13.51 -7.40 -26.78
CA ILE A 57 -12.24 -8.12 -26.96
C ILE A 57 -12.32 -8.92 -28.27
N GLN A 58 -11.36 -8.67 -29.15
CA GLN A 58 -11.21 -9.34 -30.43
C GLN A 58 -10.28 -10.56 -30.30
N ASP A 59 -10.51 -11.57 -31.15
CA ASP A 59 -9.76 -12.82 -31.10
C ASP A 59 -8.29 -12.61 -31.53
N THR A 60 -8.10 -11.76 -32.54
CA THR A 60 -6.80 -11.40 -33.13
C THR A 60 -6.50 -9.91 -32.94
N ALA A 61 -5.23 -9.58 -32.72
CA ALA A 61 -4.69 -8.23 -32.82
C ALA A 61 -3.53 -8.20 -33.84
N PRO A 62 -3.47 -7.20 -34.74
CA PRO A 62 -4.49 -6.17 -35.00
C PRO A 62 -5.74 -6.76 -35.67
N PHE A 63 -6.87 -6.05 -35.60
CA PHE A 63 -8.11 -6.41 -36.29
C PHE A 63 -8.55 -5.29 -37.24
N ALA A 64 -9.01 -5.64 -38.46
CA ALA A 64 -9.43 -4.64 -39.44
C ALA A 64 -10.82 -4.04 -39.12
N ARG A 65 -11.73 -4.82 -38.52
CA ARG A 65 -13.06 -4.38 -38.06
C ARG A 65 -13.47 -5.12 -36.79
N CYS A 66 -14.12 -4.42 -35.88
CA CYS A 66 -14.69 -5.01 -34.68
C CYS A 66 -15.83 -5.98 -35.04
N ALA A 67 -15.74 -7.22 -34.57
CA ALA A 67 -16.76 -8.25 -34.80
C ALA A 67 -18.11 -7.94 -34.11
N ARG A 68 -18.12 -7.03 -33.13
CA ARG A 68 -19.31 -6.62 -32.38
C ARG A 68 -20.02 -5.41 -32.99
N CYS A 69 -19.31 -4.30 -33.19
CA CYS A 69 -19.93 -3.04 -33.63
C CYS A 69 -19.59 -2.67 -35.09
N GLY A 70 -18.65 -3.36 -35.75
CA GLY A 70 -18.33 -3.15 -37.17
C GLY A 70 -17.43 -1.96 -37.48
N VAL A 71 -17.04 -1.16 -36.48
CA VAL A 71 -16.08 -0.05 -36.65
C VAL A 71 -14.69 -0.58 -37.04
N PRO A 72 -13.88 0.18 -37.80
CA PRO A 72 -12.51 -0.20 -38.10
C PRO A 72 -11.65 -0.27 -36.82
N GLY A 73 -10.66 -1.18 -36.80
CA GLY A 73 -9.61 -1.16 -35.79
C GLY A 73 -8.54 -0.13 -36.17
N GLU A 74 -8.09 0.66 -35.20
CA GLU A 74 -7.05 1.68 -35.36
C GLU A 74 -5.63 1.10 -35.20
#